data_AF-A0A536ARV7-F1
#
_entry.id   AF-A0A536ARV7-F1
#
_cell.length_a   1.000
_cell.length_b   1.000
_cell.length_c   1.000
_cell.angle_alpha   90.00
_cell.angle_beta   90.00
_cell.angle_gamma   90.00
#
_symmetry.space_group_name_H-M   'P 1'
#
loop_
_entity.id
_entity.type
_entity.pdbx_description
1 polymer ?
#
loop_
_entity_poly.entity_id
_entity_poly.type
_entity_poly.pdbx_seq_one_letter_code
_entity_poly.pdbx_strand_id
1 'polypeptide(L)' 'MTAKKKLKKPSALGRIVDAIGAAGRDADLARRSASDPAFRRGVQSDRRATLSKFGTVKHALADRERIEKAKKKT' A
#
# COMPACT_ATOMS: atom_id res chain seq x y z
N MET A 1 30.52 -6.57 17.15
CA MET A 1 29.76 -5.29 17.07
C MET A 1 29.48 -4.97 15.61
N THR A 2 28.39 -5.45 15.02
CA THR A 2 28.05 -5.16 13.62
C THR A 2 27.39 -3.79 13.51
N ALA A 3 28.05 -2.86 12.82
CA ALA A 3 27.58 -1.51 12.62
C ALA A 3 26.20 -1.53 11.91
N LYS A 4 25.17 -0.98 12.57
CA LYS A 4 23.87 -0.72 11.94
C LYS A 4 24.08 0.28 10.80
N LYS A 5 24.12 -0.23 9.56
CA LYS A 5 24.23 0.57 8.33
C LYS A 5 23.09 1.60 8.33
N LYS A 6 23.41 2.89 8.46
CA LYS A 6 22.42 3.97 8.37
C LYS A 6 21.74 3.88 7.01
N LEU A 7 20.48 3.44 6.98
CA LEU A 7 19.66 3.45 5.77
C LEU A 7 19.56 4.90 5.27
N LYS A 8 20.33 5.23 4.23
CA LYS A 8 20.21 6.51 3.52
C LYS A 8 18.76 6.67 3.10
N LYS A 9 18.14 7.82 3.40
CA LYS A 9 16.78 8.11 2.95
C LYS A 9 16.73 7.90 1.43
N PRO A 10 15.75 7.13 0.90
CA PRO A 10 15.67 6.86 -0.52
C PRO A 10 15.54 8.18 -1.27
N SER A 11 16.33 8.30 -2.35
CA SER A 11 16.25 9.41 -3.31
C SER A 11 14.84 9.48 -3.88
N ALA A 12 14.45 10.63 -4.45
CA ALA A 12 13.14 10.80 -5.07
C ALA A 12 12.87 9.69 -6.11
N LEU A 13 13.88 9.36 -6.93
CA LEU A 13 13.82 8.24 -7.88
C LEU A 13 13.65 6.88 -7.20
N GLY A 14 14.35 6.62 -6.09
CA GLY A 14 14.18 5.39 -5.33
C GLY A 14 12.75 5.19 -4.82
N ARG A 15 12.11 6.26 -4.34
CA ARG A 15 10.70 6.20 -3.89
C ARG A 15 9.73 5.92 -5.03
N ILE A 16 10.00 6.47 -6.22
CA ILE A 16 9.19 6.20 -7.42
C ILE A 16 9.33 4.73 -7.82
N VAL A 17 10.56 4.20 -7.86
CA VAL A 17 10.81 2.79 -8.17
C VAL A 17 10.13 1.87 -7.16
N ASP A 18 10.20 2.19 -5.86
CA ASP A 18 9.53 1.41 -4.81
C ASP A 18 8.00 1.41 -4.98
N ALA A 19 7.41 2.56 -5.33
CA ALA A 19 5.98 2.69 -5.60
C ALA A 19 5.55 1.88 -6.83
N ILE A 20 6.34 1.93 -7.91
CA ILE A 20 6.08 1.13 -9.12
C ILE A 20 6.18 -0.37 -8.80
N GLY A 21 7.20 -0.79 -8.05
CA GLY A 21 7.37 -2.18 -7.63
C GLY A 21 6.22 -2.67 -6.73
N ALA A 22 5.71 -1.82 -5.84
CA ALA A 22 4.54 -2.12 -5.02
C ALA A 22 3.27 -2.27 -5.87
N ALA A 23 3.06 -1.37 -6.85
CA ALA A 23 1.93 -1.46 -7.76
C ALA A 23 1.97 -2.73 -8.63
N GLY A 24 3.14 -3.13 -9.11
CA GLY A 24 3.31 -4.39 -9.84
C GLY A 24 2.93 -5.62 -9.01
N ARG A 25 3.39 -5.68 -7.75
CA ARG A 25 3.03 -6.78 -6.82
C ARG A 25 1.53 -6.82 -6.53
N ASP A 26 0.90 -5.66 -6.35
CA ASP A 26 -0.54 -5.58 -6.13
C ASP A 26 -1.32 -6.01 -7.36
N ALA A 27 -0.86 -5.68 -8.58
CA ALA A 27 -1.49 -6.13 -9.82
C ALA A 27 -1.44 -7.67 -9.95
N ASP A 28 -0.32 -8.29 -9.61
CA ASP A 28 -0.21 -9.76 -9.61
C ASP A 28 -1.09 -10.41 -8.54
N LEU A 29 -1.14 -9.81 -7.33
CA LEU A 29 -2.03 -10.27 -6.27
C LEU A 29 -3.49 -10.11 -6.68
N ALA A 30 -3.84 -9.04 -7.39
CA ALA A 30 -5.20 -8.78 -7.88
C ALA A 30 -5.59 -9.82 -8.93
N ARG A 31 -4.70 -10.16 -9.88
CA ARG A 31 -4.94 -11.22 -10.86
C ARG A 31 -5.18 -12.57 -10.19
N ARG A 32 -4.35 -12.94 -9.21
CA ARG A 32 -4.49 -14.20 -8.47
C ARG A 32 -5.77 -14.24 -7.63
N SER A 33 -6.18 -13.11 -7.07
CA SER A 33 -7.35 -13.01 -6.20
C SER A 33 -8.66 -12.81 -6.97
N ALA A 34 -8.60 -12.35 -8.23
CA ALA A 34 -9.79 -12.07 -9.04
C ALA A 34 -10.62 -13.32 -9.33
N SER A 35 -9.98 -14.50 -9.38
CA SER A 35 -10.64 -15.79 -9.55
C SER A 35 -11.10 -16.43 -8.23
N ASP A 36 -10.72 -15.89 -7.06
CA ASP A 36 -11.10 -16.42 -5.76
C ASP A 36 -12.54 -16.01 -5.38
N PRO A 37 -13.49 -16.96 -5.21
CA PRO A 37 -14.84 -16.65 -4.78
C PRO A 37 -14.92 -16.01 -3.39
N ALA A 38 -14.00 -16.35 -2.48
CA ALA A 38 -13.96 -15.77 -1.15
C ALA A 38 -13.56 -14.28 -1.22
N PHE A 39 -12.57 -13.95 -2.06
CA PHE A 39 -12.20 -12.57 -2.34
C PHE A 39 -13.37 -11.77 -2.92
N ARG A 40 -14.11 -12.32 -3.89
CA ARG A 40 -15.28 -11.64 -4.49
C ARG A 40 -16.37 -11.33 -3.47
N ARG A 41 -16.71 -12.31 -2.61
CA ARG A 41 -17.68 -12.12 -1.52
C ARG A 41 -17.17 -11.11 -0.49
N GLY A 42 -15.88 -11.14 -0.17
CA GLY A 42 -15.24 -10.16 0.71
C GLY A 42 -15.36 -8.74 0.17
N VAL A 43 -15.10 -8.52 -1.13
CA VAL A 43 -15.20 -7.19 -1.76
C VAL A 43 -16.63 -6.63 -1.72
N GLN A 44 -17.65 -7.51 -1.76
CA GLN A 44 -19.06 -7.11 -1.67
C GLN A 44 -19.51 -6.81 -0.23
N SER A 45 -19.07 -7.61 0.74
CA SER A 45 -19.48 -7.49 2.15
C SER A 45 -18.69 -6.41 2.90
N ASP A 46 -17.37 -6.48 2.86
CA ASP A 46 -16.48 -5.48 3.46
C ASP A 46 -15.35 -5.16 2.48
N ARG A 47 -15.66 -4.22 1.59
CA ARG A 47 -14.73 -3.73 0.56
C ARG A 47 -13.45 -3.18 1.17
N ARG A 48 -13.54 -2.43 2.28
CA ARG A 48 -12.39 -1.72 2.83
C ARG A 48 -11.42 -2.69 3.50
N ALA A 49 -11.91 -3.64 4.30
CA ALA A 49 -11.07 -4.66 4.90
C ALA A 49 -10.49 -5.60 3.84
N THR A 50 -11.29 -5.99 2.84
CA THR A 50 -10.83 -6.93 1.80
C THR A 50 -9.76 -6.32 0.91
N LEU A 51 -9.91 -5.04 0.50
CA LEU A 51 -8.91 -4.33 -0.28
C LEU A 51 -7.69 -3.88 0.54
N SER A 52 -7.76 -3.91 1.87
CA SER A 52 -6.59 -3.61 2.71
C SER A 52 -5.44 -4.60 2.53
N LYS A 53 -5.65 -5.74 1.87
CA LYS A 53 -4.59 -6.72 1.53
C LYS A 53 -3.57 -6.16 0.53
N PHE A 54 -3.98 -5.18 -0.30
CA PHE A 54 -3.12 -4.53 -1.27
C PHE A 54 -2.26 -3.45 -0.61
N GLY A 55 -0.95 -3.49 -0.86
CA GLY A 55 0.00 -2.57 -0.23
C GLY A 55 -0.26 -1.11 -0.61
N THR A 56 -0.58 -0.85 -1.87
CA THR A 56 -0.92 0.48 -2.39
C THR A 56 -2.17 1.06 -1.72
N VAL A 57 -3.18 0.22 -1.42
CA VAL A 57 -4.40 0.65 -0.71
C VAL A 57 -4.07 1.05 0.73
N LYS A 58 -3.19 0.31 1.42
CA LYS A 58 -2.71 0.70 2.75
C LYS A 58 -1.97 2.04 2.70
N HIS A 59 -1.11 2.24 1.72
CA HIS A 59 -0.38 3.50 1.55
C HIS A 59 -1.33 4.68 1.27
N ALA A 60 -2.32 4.50 0.40
CA ALA A 60 -3.33 5.53 0.12
C ALA A 60 -4.16 5.90 1.36
N LEU A 61 -4.53 4.93 2.20
CA LEU A 61 -5.22 5.19 3.47
C LEU A 61 -4.34 5.98 4.44
N ALA A 62 -3.06 5.59 4.58
CA ALA A 62 -2.11 6.29 5.44
C ALA A 62 -1.86 7.73 4.96
N ASP A 63 -1.78 7.96 3.66
CA ASP A 63 -1.61 9.30 3.11
C ASP A 63 -2.87 10.15 3.30
N ARG A 64 -4.07 9.56 3.15
CA ARG A 64 -5.32 10.25 3.50
C ARG A 64 -5.33 10.67 4.98
N GLU A 65 -4.93 9.79 5.89
CA GLU A 65 -4.85 10.13 7.32
C GLU A 65 -3.82 11.24 7.61
N ARG A 66 -2.67 11.23 6.92
CA ARG A 66 -1.67 12.30 7.03
C ARG A 66 -2.21 13.63 6.54
N ILE A 67 -2.90 13.65 5.40
CA ILE A 67 -3.50 14.85 4.82
C ILE A 67 -4.59 15.41 5.75
N GLU A 68 -5.46 14.55 6.27
CA GLU A 68 -6.51 14.98 7.22
C GLU A 68 -5.92 15.53 8.53
N LYS A 69 -4.84 14.94 9.05
CA LYS A 69 -4.10 15.49 10.20
C LYS A 69 -3.44 16.83 9.90
N ALA A 70 -2.91 17.01 8.69
CA ALA A 70 -2.32 18.27 8.27
C ALA A 70 -3.37 19.37 8.16
N LYS A 71 -4.53 19.08 7.55
CA LYS A 71 -5.67 20.01 7.46
C LYS A 71 -6.22 20.45 8.82
N LYS A 72 -6.23 19.57 9.82
CA LYS A 72 -6.68 19.90 11.19
C LYS A 72 -5.68 20.74 11.99
N LYS A 73 -4.43 20.84 11.54
CA LYS A 73 -3.37 21.62 12.20
C LYS A 73 -3.25 23.05 11.67
N THR A 74 -3.78 23.31 10.47
CA THR A 74 -4.00 24.65 9.89
C THR A 74 -5.34 25.20 10.31
#